data_AF-A0AA40XAS1-F1
#
_entry.id   AF-A0AA40XAS1-F1
#
_cell.length_a   1.000
_cell.length_b   1.000
_cell.length_c   1.000
_cell.angle_alpha   90.00
_cell.angle_beta   90.00
_cell.angle_gamma   90.00
#
_symmetry.space_group_name_H-M   'P 1'
#
loop_
_entity.id
_entity.type
_entity.pdbx_description
1 polymer ?
#
loop_
_entity_poly.entity_id
_entity_poly.type
_entity_poly.pdbx_seq_one_letter_code
_entity_poly.pdbx_strand_id
1 'polypeptide(L)' 'TPGAPINPDEPDGPKWPTRTNYDKTVNETISYVDQNGQVVAKQHTDSVNFTRTVVVDNVTGEVITSGDGTTAWTATNGDT' A
#
# COMPACT_ATOMS: atom_id res chain seq x y z
N THR A 1 2.29 19.90 -2.74
CA THR A 1 2.04 19.17 -4.00
C THR A 1 3.25 18.35 -4.34
N PRO A 2 3.13 17.13 -4.90
CA PRO A 2 4.28 16.34 -5.36
C PRO A 2 5.34 17.17 -6.08
N GLY A 3 6.61 16.98 -5.72
CA GLY A 3 7.74 17.68 -6.31
C GLY A 3 7.90 19.15 -5.88
N ALA A 4 6.96 19.72 -5.14
CA ALA A 4 7.15 21.03 -4.52
C ALA A 4 8.16 20.92 -3.36
N PRO A 5 8.99 21.95 -3.12
CA PRO A 5 9.81 22.03 -1.92
C PRO A 5 8.95 21.83 -0.67
N ILE A 6 9.49 21.09 0.29
CA ILE A 6 8.87 20.89 1.59
C ILE A 6 8.89 22.22 2.35
N ASN A 7 10.04 22.91 2.34
CA ASN A 7 10.20 24.27 2.82
C ASN A 7 10.17 25.26 1.64
N PRO A 8 9.19 26.19 1.56
CA PRO A 8 9.09 27.17 0.49
C PRO A 8 10.30 28.14 0.39
N ASP A 9 10.98 28.39 1.51
CA ASP A 9 12.16 29.28 1.56
C ASP A 9 13.44 28.58 1.06
N GLU A 10 13.39 27.26 0.87
CA GLU A 10 14.48 26.43 0.34
C GLU A 10 14.04 25.74 -0.96
N PRO A 11 13.99 26.46 -2.10
CA PRO A 11 13.42 25.95 -3.35
C PRO A 11 14.18 24.75 -3.94
N ASP A 12 15.47 24.62 -3.63
CA ASP A 12 16.34 23.50 -4.02
C ASP A 12 16.42 22.41 -2.94
N GLY A 13 15.73 22.59 -1.82
CA GLY A 13 15.70 21.65 -0.69
C GLY A 13 14.86 20.39 -0.98
N PRO A 14 14.69 19.52 0.04
CA PRO A 14 13.88 18.32 -0.08
C PRO A 14 12.46 18.62 -0.59
N LYS A 15 11.93 17.71 -1.41
CA LYS A 15 10.65 17.88 -2.10
C LYS A 15 9.63 16.85 -1.66
N TRP A 16 8.36 17.23 -1.64
CA TRP A 16 7.27 16.32 -1.32
C TRP A 16 7.27 15.12 -2.28
N PRO A 17 7.18 13.88 -1.77
CA PRO A 17 7.09 12.70 -2.62
C PRO A 17 5.78 12.69 -3.41
N THR A 18 5.71 11.82 -4.40
CA THR A 18 4.51 11.67 -5.24
C THR A 18 3.30 11.16 -4.46
N ARG A 19 3.51 10.33 -3.43
CA ARG A 19 2.42 9.71 -2.69
C ARG A 19 2.85 9.35 -1.26
N THR A 20 1.93 9.52 -0.31
CA THR A 20 2.08 9.11 1.10
C THR A 20 0.96 8.19 1.58
N ASN A 21 -0.04 7.96 0.73
CA ASN A 21 -1.08 6.96 0.97
C ASN A 21 -0.81 5.78 0.04
N TYR A 22 -1.06 4.55 0.47
CA TYR A 22 -0.90 3.36 -0.35
C TYR A 22 -2.11 2.46 -0.21
N ASP A 23 -2.37 1.74 -1.29
CA ASP A 23 -3.37 0.70 -1.38
C ASP A 23 -2.73 -0.54 -2.00
N LYS A 24 -3.24 -1.71 -1.65
CA LYS A 24 -2.81 -2.99 -2.20
C LYS A 24 -3.97 -3.98 -2.16
N THR A 25 -4.24 -4.62 -3.29
CA THR A 25 -5.18 -5.75 -3.36
C THR A 25 -4.41 -7.07 -3.22
N VAL A 26 -4.88 -7.95 -2.35
CA VAL A 26 -4.43 -9.35 -2.24
C VAL A 26 -5.53 -10.23 -2.79
N ASN A 27 -5.19 -11.14 -3.71
CA ASN A 27 -6.15 -12.07 -4.33
C ASN A 27 -5.87 -13.49 -3.84
N GLU A 28 -6.93 -14.19 -3.45
CA GLU A 28 -6.92 -15.63 -3.18
C GLU A 28 -7.59 -16.36 -4.34
N THR A 29 -6.99 -17.46 -4.80
CA THR A 29 -7.57 -18.33 -5.82
C THR A 29 -7.49 -19.79 -5.35
N ILE A 30 -8.64 -20.39 -5.11
CA ILE A 30 -8.76 -21.81 -4.76
C ILE A 30 -8.97 -22.61 -6.03
N SER A 31 -8.06 -23.55 -6.29
CA SER A 31 -8.12 -24.49 -7.42
C SER A 31 -8.48 -25.89 -6.95
N TYR A 32 -9.53 -26.46 -7.52
CA TYR A 32 -9.96 -27.83 -7.24
C TYR A 32 -9.41 -28.75 -8.33
N VAL A 33 -8.45 -29.59 -7.96
CA VAL A 33 -7.78 -30.53 -8.87
C VAL A 33 -7.86 -31.97 -8.35
N ASP A 34 -7.81 -32.94 -9.25
CA ASP A 34 -7.67 -34.36 -8.90
C ASP A 34 -6.21 -34.74 -8.58
N GLN A 35 -5.94 -36.02 -8.32
CA GLN A 35 -4.60 -36.51 -8.00
C GLN A 35 -3.59 -36.37 -9.16
N ASN A 36 -4.07 -36.14 -10.38
CA ASN A 36 -3.24 -35.94 -11.57
C ASN A 36 -3.03 -34.44 -11.86
N GLY A 37 -3.60 -33.54 -11.05
CA GLY A 37 -3.57 -32.09 -11.25
C GLY A 37 -4.59 -31.57 -12.26
N GLN A 38 -5.55 -32.39 -12.71
CA GLN A 38 -6.60 -31.94 -13.62
C GLN A 38 -7.69 -31.17 -12.86
N VAL A 39 -8.11 -30.02 -13.41
CA VAL A 39 -9.17 -29.20 -12.82
C VAL A 39 -10.50 -29.96 -12.86
N VAL A 40 -11.12 -30.12 -11.69
CA VAL A 40 -12.38 -30.88 -11.52
C VAL A 40 -13.58 -30.02 -11.12
N ALA A 41 -13.35 -28.78 -10.70
CA ALA A 41 -14.42 -27.83 -10.41
C ALA A 41 -13.99 -26.40 -10.75
N LYS A 42 -14.97 -25.50 -10.83
CA LYS A 42 -14.74 -24.07 -11.06
C LYS A 42 -13.89 -23.49 -9.91
N GLN A 43 -12.86 -22.72 -10.27
CA GLN A 43 -12.06 -22.01 -9.28
C GLN A 43 -12.92 -21.02 -8.48
N HIS A 44 -12.58 -20.86 -7.21
CA HIS A 44 -13.10 -19.79 -6.37
C HIS A 44 -12.04 -18.70 -6.24
N THR A 45 -12.44 -17.45 -6.36
CA THR A 45 -11.52 -16.31 -6.25
C THR A 45 -12.12 -15.29 -5.31
N ASP A 46 -11.29 -14.77 -4.41
CA ASP A 46 -11.65 -13.68 -3.51
C ASP A 46 -10.53 -12.65 -3.45
N SER A 47 -10.83 -11.44 -2.97
CA SER A 47 -9.85 -10.36 -2.88
C SER A 47 -10.07 -9.48 -1.66
N VAL A 48 -8.99 -9.13 -0.97
CA VAL A 48 -8.99 -8.16 0.13
C VAL A 48 -8.16 -6.94 -0.27
N ASN A 49 -8.74 -5.76 -0.08
CA ASN A 49 -8.04 -4.50 -0.30
C ASN A 49 -7.47 -3.99 1.02
N PHE A 50 -6.21 -3.58 1.01
CA PHE A 50 -5.51 -3.01 2.14
C PHE A 50 -5.12 -1.57 1.84
N THR A 51 -5.13 -0.72 2.86
CA THR A 51 -4.64 0.66 2.77
C THR A 51 -3.66 0.95 3.90
N ARG A 52 -2.75 1.90 3.67
CA ARG A 52 -1.88 2.49 4.69
C ARG A 52 -1.51 3.93 4.37
N THR A 53 -1.07 4.67 5.36
CA THR A 53 -0.51 6.02 5.26
C THR A 53 0.89 6.01 5.86
N VAL A 54 1.82 6.68 5.19
CA VAL A 54 3.18 6.93 5.65
C VAL A 54 3.38 8.44 5.79
N VAL A 55 4.42 8.84 6.51
CA VAL A 55 4.77 10.26 6.68
C VAL A 55 6.12 10.57 6.05
N VAL A 56 6.45 11.85 5.97
CA VAL A 56 7.69 12.34 5.36
C VAL A 56 8.45 13.12 6.42
N ASP A 57 9.74 12.84 6.55
CA ASP A 57 10.63 13.66 7.36
C ASP A 57 10.79 15.03 6.71
N ASN A 58 10.45 16.09 7.45
CA ASN A 58 10.45 17.45 6.91
C ASN A 58 11.86 18.02 6.66
N VAL A 59 12.89 17.44 7.28
CA VAL A 59 14.29 17.89 7.20
C VAL A 59 15.02 17.17 6.08
N THR A 60 14.84 15.86 5.95
CA THR A 60 15.55 15.04 4.95
C THR A 60 14.71 14.78 3.71
N GLY A 61 13.39 14.89 3.80
CA GLY A 61 12.44 14.48 2.76
C GLY A 61 12.26 12.98 2.63
N GLU A 62 12.83 12.18 3.55
CA GLU A 62 12.72 10.73 3.53
C GLU A 62 11.32 10.26 3.93
N VAL A 63 10.86 9.18 3.32
CA VAL A 63 9.58 8.56 3.65
C VAL A 63 9.75 7.64 4.86
N ILE A 64 9.00 7.92 5.93
CA ILE A 64 8.98 7.14 7.17
C ILE A 64 7.82 6.15 7.10
N THR A 65 8.14 4.85 7.08
CA THR A 65 7.15 3.78 6.85
C THR A 65 6.58 3.15 8.13
N SER A 66 7.10 3.53 9.30
CA SER A 66 6.64 3.07 10.61
C SER A 66 6.88 4.13 11.69
N GLY A 67 6.02 4.18 12.70
CA GLY A 67 6.10 5.14 13.81
C GLY A 67 4.94 6.14 13.79
N ASP A 68 5.06 7.20 14.59
CA ASP A 68 3.99 8.17 14.79
C ASP A 68 3.55 8.82 13.46
N GLY A 69 2.22 8.91 13.29
CA GLY A 69 1.60 9.43 12.06
C GLY A 69 1.52 8.45 10.90
N THR A 70 2.14 7.27 10.99
CA THR A 70 1.95 6.17 10.03
C THR A 70 0.79 5.27 10.44
N THR A 71 0.21 4.55 9.48
CA THR A 71 -0.77 3.49 9.76
C THR A 71 -0.24 2.13 9.31
N ALA A 72 -0.54 1.09 10.09
CA ALA A 72 -0.37 -0.28 9.64
C ALA A 72 -1.29 -0.56 8.45
N TRP A 73 -0.96 -1.59 7.65
CA TRP A 73 -1.87 -2.06 6.62
C TRP A 73 -3.19 -2.48 7.25
N THR A 74 -4.27 -1.83 6.83
CA THR A 74 -5.62 -2.07 7.32
C THR A 74 -6.45 -2.55 6.15
N ALA A 75 -7.08 -3.71 6.31
CA ALA A 75 -8.06 -4.20 5.35
C ALA A 75 -9.27 -3.25 5.31
N THR A 76 -9.74 -2.94 4.12
CA THR A 76 -10.92 -2.10 3.94
C THR A 76 -12.19 -2.92 4.13
N ASN A 77 -13.32 -2.26 4.38
CA ASN A 77 -14.65 -2.87 4.36
C ASN A 77 -14.93 -3.95 5.42
N GLY A 78 -14.13 -4.02 6.48
CA GLY A 78 -14.37 -4.93 7.62
C GLY A 78 -13.89 -6.36 7.40
N ASP A 79 -13.15 -6.62 6.32
CA ASP A 79 -12.50 -7.91 6.09
C ASP A 79 -11.38 -8.08 7.13
N THR A 80 -11.59 -8.91 8.15
CA THR A 80 -10.61 -9.21 9.21
C THR A 80 -10.60 -10.67 9.57
#